data_AF-A0A7C4SMR7-F1
#
_entry.id   AF-A0A7C4SMR7-F1
#
_cell.length_a   1.000
_cell.length_b   1.000
_cell.length_c   1.000
_cell.angle_alpha   90.00
_cell.angle_beta   90.00
_cell.angle_gamma   90.00
#
_symmetry.space_group_name_H-M   'P 1'
#
loop_
_entity.id
_entity.type
_entity.pdbx_description
1 polymer ?
#
loop_
_entity_poly.entity_id
_entity_poly.type
_entity_poly.pdbx_seq_one_letter_code
_entity_poly.pdbx_strand_id
1 'polypeptide(L)'
;MKKKKTVPGRIARSRPGRAGRPAGASGRSLRNRPEDLRRERLAALLLREIDRIVFDLGFRKDMLFRLWSKHRTRQPLLQTLRSKYFDLSAGDLLCFPTEVIRMLDGFYRLLDSFIFYVSYTEDMPQALSGKFDSFLEELRGLSGPLIEDLAEFCPADELGRPASFSLAD
;
A
#
# COMPACT_ATOMS: atom_id res chain seq x y z
N MET A 1 -37.96 -61.34 69.62
CA MET A 1 -37.87 -61.87 68.25
C MET A 1 -37.10 -60.88 67.38
N LYS A 2 -36.04 -61.34 66.69
CA LYS A 2 -35.63 -61.01 65.31
C LYS A 2 -35.92 -59.57 64.82
N LYS A 3 -34.92 -58.75 64.45
CA LYS A 3 -34.16 -58.94 63.19
C LYS A 3 -33.06 -57.88 62.99
N LYS A 4 -31.92 -58.37 62.48
CA LYS A 4 -30.88 -57.65 61.73
C LYS A 4 -31.49 -56.90 60.53
N LYS A 5 -30.98 -55.70 60.22
CA LYS A 5 -31.03 -55.03 58.90
C LYS A 5 -29.69 -54.31 58.70
N THR A 6 -28.77 -54.84 57.89
CA THR A 6 -28.67 -54.73 56.41
C THR A 6 -28.24 -53.34 55.97
N VAL A 7 -26.94 -53.19 55.69
CA VAL A 7 -26.33 -52.12 54.90
C VAL A 7 -26.21 -52.63 53.47
N PRO A 8 -26.63 -51.86 52.46
CA PRO A 8 -25.88 -51.87 51.20
C PRO A 8 -25.80 -50.50 50.50
N GLY A 9 -24.76 -50.34 49.68
CA GLY A 9 -24.84 -49.53 48.46
C GLY A 9 -24.02 -48.23 48.45
N ARG A 10 -22.69 -48.34 48.22
CA ARG A 10 -21.92 -47.24 47.63
C ARG A 10 -22.33 -47.10 46.16
N ILE A 11 -23.09 -46.04 45.85
CA ILE A 11 -23.35 -45.60 44.48
C ILE A 11 -22.18 -44.72 44.04
N ALA A 12 -21.42 -45.19 43.05
CA ALA A 12 -20.41 -44.42 42.36
C ALA A 12 -21.07 -43.23 41.65
N ARG A 13 -20.66 -42.01 41.98
CA ARG A 13 -21.08 -40.80 41.25
C ARG A 13 -20.21 -40.63 40.02
N SER A 14 -20.81 -40.92 38.87
CA SER A 14 -20.35 -40.56 37.54
C SER A 14 -20.17 -39.05 37.43
N ARG A 15 -18.99 -38.58 37.04
CA ARG A 15 -18.75 -37.18 36.68
C ARG A 15 -19.46 -36.86 35.35
N PRO A 16 -20.27 -35.78 35.26
CA PRO A 16 -20.79 -35.34 33.98
C PRO A 16 -19.66 -34.73 33.14
N GLY A 17 -19.61 -35.14 31.87
CA GLY A 17 -18.67 -34.66 30.87
C GLY A 17 -18.71 -33.15 30.71
N ARG A 18 -17.52 -32.54 30.74
CA ARG A 18 -17.30 -31.15 30.40
C ARG A 18 -17.44 -31.02 28.89
N ALA A 19 -18.66 -30.77 28.42
CA ALA A 19 -18.93 -30.42 27.03
C ALA A 19 -18.09 -29.19 26.65
N GLY A 20 -17.38 -29.32 25.52
CA GLY A 20 -16.44 -28.35 25.03
C GLY A 20 -17.07 -26.98 24.80
N ARG A 21 -16.38 -25.94 25.28
CA ARG A 21 -16.53 -24.61 24.71
C ARG A 21 -15.78 -24.61 23.37
N PRO A 22 -16.43 -24.32 22.23
CA PRO A 22 -15.69 -23.92 21.05
C PRO A 22 -15.09 -22.53 21.34
N ALA A 23 -13.81 -22.51 21.69
CA ALA A 23 -13.01 -21.31 21.64
C ALA A 23 -12.69 -21.00 20.17
N GLY A 24 -12.92 -19.75 19.75
CA GLY A 24 -12.23 -19.19 18.59
C GLY A 24 -13.02 -19.04 17.28
N ALA A 25 -14.30 -18.67 17.31
CA ALA A 25 -15.04 -18.27 16.10
C ALA A 25 -15.27 -16.75 15.99
N SER A 26 -14.40 -15.91 16.57
CA SER A 26 -14.61 -14.46 16.66
C SER A 26 -13.55 -13.59 15.95
N GLY A 27 -12.56 -14.18 15.27
CA GLY A 27 -11.48 -13.41 14.63
C GLY A 27 -11.69 -13.02 13.15
N ARG A 28 -12.59 -13.69 12.41
CA ARG A 28 -12.73 -13.49 10.94
C ARG A 28 -13.84 -12.52 10.53
N SER A 29 -14.78 -12.20 11.40
CA SER A 29 -16.00 -11.46 11.02
C SER A 29 -15.77 -9.96 10.77
N LEU A 30 -14.71 -9.37 11.35
CA LEU A 30 -14.40 -7.94 11.20
C LEU A 30 -13.56 -7.60 9.97
N ARG A 31 -12.93 -8.58 9.29
CA ARG A 31 -12.07 -8.34 8.11
C ARG A 31 -12.83 -8.06 6.81
N ASN A 32 -14.15 -8.27 6.77
CA ASN A 32 -14.92 -8.27 5.53
C ASN A 32 -15.89 -7.09 5.42
N ARG A 33 -15.67 -5.97 6.13
CA ARG A 33 -16.52 -4.79 5.88
C ARG A 33 -16.21 -4.27 4.47
N PRO A 34 -17.22 -3.81 3.72
CA PRO A 34 -17.01 -3.30 2.37
C PRO A 34 -16.01 -2.13 2.33
N GLU A 35 -15.97 -1.32 3.38
CA GLU A 35 -15.01 -0.22 3.54
C GLU A 35 -13.57 -0.70 3.71
N ASP A 36 -13.35 -1.79 4.46
CA ASP A 36 -12.02 -2.35 4.65
C ASP A 36 -11.48 -2.93 3.34
N LEU A 37 -12.32 -3.67 2.59
CA LEU A 37 -11.98 -4.19 1.26
C LEU A 37 -11.74 -3.07 0.24
N ARG A 38 -12.49 -1.97 0.33
CA ARG A 38 -12.28 -0.80 -0.53
C ARG A 38 -10.93 -0.16 -0.24
N ARG A 39 -10.62 0.07 1.04
CA ARG A 39 -9.33 0.63 1.48
C ARG A 39 -8.16 -0.24 1.05
N GLU A 40 -8.24 -1.56 1.24
CA GLU A 40 -7.21 -2.50 0.83
C GLU A 40 -6.90 -2.41 -0.68
N ARG A 41 -7.94 -2.40 -1.52
CA ARG A 41 -7.79 -2.28 -2.98
C ARG A 41 -7.22 -0.94 -3.39
N LEU A 42 -7.71 0.16 -2.79
CA LEU A 42 -7.19 1.49 -3.05
C LEU A 42 -5.72 1.59 -2.66
N ALA A 43 -5.34 1.07 -1.48
CA ALA A 43 -3.96 1.06 -1.02
C ALA A 43 -3.05 0.30 -1.99
N ALA A 44 -3.48 -0.88 -2.45
CA ALA A 44 -2.71 -1.68 -3.40
C ALA A 44 -2.53 -0.97 -4.76
N LEU A 45 -3.56 -0.27 -5.26
CA LEU A 45 -3.49 0.49 -6.51
C LEU A 45 -2.55 1.70 -6.39
N LEU A 46 -2.67 2.47 -5.30
CA LEU A 46 -1.83 3.63 -5.03
C LEU A 46 -0.37 3.23 -4.84
N LEU A 47 -0.12 2.20 -4.04
CA LEU A 47 1.23 1.66 -3.82
C LEU A 47 1.88 1.26 -5.15
N ARG A 48 1.19 0.48 -5.99
CA ARG A 48 1.70 0.08 -7.31
C ARG A 48 1.92 1.26 -8.24
N GLU A 49 1.10 2.31 -8.14
CA GLU A 49 1.28 3.51 -8.94
C GLU A 49 2.54 4.27 -8.56
N ILE A 50 2.69 4.56 -7.27
CA ILE A 50 3.80 5.33 -6.69
C ILE A 50 5.11 4.60 -7.01
N ASP A 51 5.17 3.30 -6.71
CA ASP A 51 6.32 2.45 -7.01
C ASP A 51 6.67 2.47 -8.50
N ARG A 52 5.68 2.24 -9.37
CA ARG A 52 5.87 2.29 -10.82
C ARG A 52 6.42 3.65 -11.28
N ILE A 53 5.86 4.77 -10.82
CA ILE A 53 6.30 6.11 -11.24
C ILE A 53 7.77 6.31 -10.87
N VAL A 54 8.12 6.09 -9.61
CA VAL A 54 9.49 6.31 -9.10
C VAL A 54 10.48 5.37 -9.79
N PHE A 55 10.12 4.09 -9.92
CA PHE A 55 10.94 3.10 -10.61
C PHE A 55 11.13 3.44 -12.08
N ASP A 56 10.05 3.69 -12.83
CA ASP A 56 10.12 3.98 -14.26
C ASP A 56 10.91 5.25 -14.54
N LEU A 57 10.76 6.31 -13.73
CA LEU A 57 11.52 7.55 -13.89
C LEU A 57 13.02 7.33 -13.73
N GLY A 58 13.43 6.61 -12.68
CA GLY A 58 14.84 6.27 -12.46
C GLY A 58 15.39 5.36 -13.55
N PHE A 59 14.67 4.28 -13.87
CA PHE A 59 15.12 3.27 -14.82
C PHE A 59 15.19 3.80 -16.27
N ARG A 60 14.26 4.66 -16.67
CA ARG A 60 14.15 5.13 -18.06
C ARG A 60 14.83 6.47 -18.31
N LYS A 61 15.38 7.14 -17.28
CA LYS A 61 15.98 8.49 -17.38
C LYS A 61 16.84 8.66 -18.64
N ASP A 62 17.91 7.88 -18.77
CA ASP A 62 18.86 8.01 -19.88
C ASP A 62 18.20 7.85 -21.24
N MET A 63 17.27 6.90 -21.37
CA MET A 63 16.51 6.69 -22.59
C MET A 63 15.62 7.89 -22.92
N LEU A 64 14.91 8.43 -21.93
CA LEU A 64 14.01 9.58 -22.09
C LEU A 64 14.77 10.83 -22.55
N PHE A 65 15.92 11.11 -21.94
CA PHE A 65 16.75 12.26 -22.34
C PHE A 65 17.41 12.07 -23.70
N ARG A 66 17.82 10.86 -24.07
CA ARG A 66 18.29 10.56 -25.44
C ARG A 66 17.19 10.80 -26.47
N LEU A 67 15.97 10.32 -26.19
CA LEU A 67 14.81 10.53 -27.06
C LEU A 67 14.47 12.01 -27.20
N TRP A 68 14.45 12.76 -26.10
CA TRP A 68 14.16 14.19 -26.16
C TRP A 68 15.27 14.97 -26.89
N SER A 69 16.54 14.65 -26.66
CA SER A 69 17.65 15.28 -27.40
C SER A 69 17.55 15.05 -28.91
N LYS A 70 17.23 13.81 -29.32
CA LYS A 70 17.15 13.41 -30.73
C LYS A 70 15.90 13.91 -31.43
N HIS A 71 14.73 13.79 -30.79
CA HIS A 71 13.43 14.03 -31.42
C HIS A 71 12.76 15.31 -30.96
N ARG A 72 13.36 16.05 -30.01
CA ARG A 72 12.83 17.29 -29.42
C ARG A 72 11.40 17.17 -28.90
N THR A 73 10.98 15.95 -28.57
CA THR A 73 9.67 15.66 -27.99
C THR A 73 9.79 15.33 -26.50
N ARG A 74 8.91 15.94 -25.69
CA ARG A 74 8.80 15.69 -24.24
C ARG A 74 7.73 14.67 -23.90
N GLN A 75 6.96 14.21 -24.88
CA GLN A 75 5.82 13.30 -24.67
C GLN A 75 6.20 12.00 -23.94
N PRO A 76 7.31 11.30 -24.26
CA PRO A 76 7.69 10.09 -23.53
C PRO A 76 7.94 10.35 -22.03
N LEU A 77 8.50 11.51 -21.70
CA LEU A 77 8.80 11.89 -20.32
C LEU A 77 7.50 12.22 -19.56
N LEU A 78 6.61 13.01 -20.18
CA LEU A 78 5.28 13.30 -19.65
C LEU A 78 4.42 12.04 -19.48
N GLN A 79 4.48 11.09 -20.41
CA GLN A 79 3.77 9.81 -20.28
C GLN A 79 4.26 8.96 -19.11
N THR A 80 5.55 9.06 -18.78
CA THR A 80 6.12 8.33 -17.64
C THR A 80 5.63 8.93 -16.31
N LEU A 81 5.53 10.27 -16.24
CA LEU A 81 5.05 11.02 -15.09
C LEU A 81 3.55 10.90 -14.83
N ARG A 82 2.74 10.57 -15.86
CA ARG A 82 1.29 10.49 -15.70
C ARG A 82 0.88 9.40 -14.70
N SER A 83 -0.02 9.78 -13.80
CA SER A 83 -0.86 8.84 -13.06
C SER A 83 -1.79 8.07 -14.01
N LYS A 84 -1.98 6.80 -13.73
CA LYS A 84 -2.92 5.89 -14.41
C LYS A 84 -4.14 5.57 -13.56
N TYR A 85 -3.98 5.59 -12.23
CA TYR A 85 -4.99 5.18 -11.27
C TYR A 85 -5.48 6.33 -10.38
N PHE A 86 -4.91 7.54 -10.53
CA PHE A 86 -5.27 8.66 -9.68
C PHE A 86 -6.43 9.49 -10.23
N ASP A 87 -7.63 9.08 -9.84
CA ASP A 87 -8.84 9.90 -9.81
C ASP A 87 -9.58 9.55 -8.51
N LEU A 88 -9.07 10.03 -7.38
CA LEU A 88 -9.63 9.74 -6.06
C LEU A 88 -10.77 10.70 -5.74
N SER A 89 -11.94 10.14 -5.39
CA SER A 89 -13.01 10.96 -4.83
C SER A 89 -12.72 11.32 -3.37
N ALA A 90 -13.36 12.37 -2.84
CA ALA A 90 -13.29 12.69 -1.42
C ALA A 90 -13.71 11.51 -0.53
N GLY A 91 -14.66 10.68 -0.99
CA GLY A 91 -15.07 9.46 -0.28
C GLY A 91 -13.97 8.40 -0.20
N ASP A 92 -13.15 8.28 -1.24
CA ASP A 92 -12.01 7.34 -1.24
C ASP A 92 -10.91 7.78 -0.26
N LEU A 93 -10.68 9.09 -0.16
CA LEU A 93 -9.71 9.64 0.78
C LEU A 93 -10.11 9.41 2.24
N LEU A 94 -11.41 9.45 2.55
CA LEU A 94 -11.92 9.22 3.91
C LEU A 94 -11.67 7.79 4.42
N CYS A 95 -11.30 6.84 3.55
CA CYS A 95 -10.88 5.51 3.96
C CYS A 95 -9.51 5.51 4.66
N PHE A 96 -8.69 6.53 4.45
CA PHE A 96 -7.31 6.59 4.96
C PHE A 96 -7.18 7.50 6.18
N PRO A 97 -6.19 7.26 7.06
CA PRO A 97 -5.82 8.21 8.10
C PRO A 97 -5.37 9.56 7.49
N THR A 98 -5.59 10.65 8.22
CA THR A 98 -5.20 12.01 7.80
C THR A 98 -3.73 12.11 7.40
N GLU A 99 -2.86 11.36 8.06
CA GLU A 99 -1.43 11.37 7.76
C GLU A 99 -1.11 10.78 6.38
N VAL A 100 -1.75 9.67 6.01
CA VAL A 100 -1.63 9.08 4.68
C VAL A 100 -2.18 10.03 3.61
N ILE A 101 -3.32 10.68 3.88
CA ILE A 101 -3.89 11.69 2.98
C ILE A 101 -2.90 12.86 2.76
N ARG A 102 -2.25 13.33 3.83
CA ARG A 102 -1.24 14.40 3.76
C ARG A 102 -0.03 13.99 2.94
N MET A 103 0.44 12.76 3.09
CA MET A 103 1.55 12.23 2.31
C MET A 103 1.20 12.03 0.83
N LEU A 104 0.00 11.52 0.53
CA LEU A 104 -0.53 11.45 -0.83
C LEU A 104 -0.58 12.84 -1.48
N ASP A 105 -1.15 13.83 -0.80
CA ASP A 105 -1.20 15.22 -1.29
C ASP A 105 0.21 15.77 -1.57
N GLY A 106 1.17 15.54 -0.68
CA GLY A 106 2.56 15.93 -0.88
C GLY A 106 3.19 15.30 -2.12
N PHE A 107 3.03 13.98 -2.28
CA PHE A 107 3.57 13.24 -3.42
C PHE A 107 2.96 13.72 -4.75
N TYR A 108 1.63 13.79 -4.85
CA TYR A 108 0.96 14.17 -6.09
C TYR A 108 1.13 15.65 -6.44
N ARG A 109 1.24 16.55 -5.46
CA ARG A 109 1.60 17.95 -5.73
C ARG A 109 3.00 18.10 -6.30
N LEU A 110 3.97 17.33 -5.79
CA LEU A 110 5.31 17.33 -6.34
C LEU A 110 5.32 16.75 -7.76
N LEU A 111 4.57 15.67 -7.98
CA LEU A 111 4.41 15.07 -9.31
C LEU A 111 3.78 16.07 -10.31
N ASP A 112 2.73 16.78 -9.90
CA ASP A 112 2.10 17.82 -10.71
C ASP A 112 3.05 18.97 -11.01
N SER A 113 3.83 19.40 -10.01
CA SER A 113 4.86 20.42 -10.20
C SER A 113 5.91 19.98 -11.21
N PHE A 114 6.30 18.70 -11.17
CA PHE A 114 7.23 18.12 -12.12
C PHE A 114 6.64 18.05 -13.53
N ILE A 115 5.40 17.58 -13.67
CA ILE A 115 4.67 17.56 -14.94
C ILE A 115 4.56 18.97 -15.52
N PHE A 116 4.20 19.95 -14.70
CA PHE A 116 4.10 21.35 -15.09
C PHE A 116 5.43 21.88 -15.60
N TYR A 117 6.51 21.69 -14.83
CA TYR A 117 7.85 22.12 -15.23
C TYR A 117 8.27 21.51 -16.57
N VAL A 118 8.13 20.19 -16.75
CA VAL A 118 8.49 19.52 -18.01
C VAL A 118 7.63 20.03 -19.18
N SER A 119 6.36 20.31 -18.94
CA SER A 119 5.43 20.75 -19.99
C SER A 119 5.84 22.10 -20.57
N TYR A 120 6.26 23.04 -19.72
CA TYR A 120 6.40 24.45 -20.09
C TYR A 120 7.82 25.00 -20.06
N THR A 121 8.79 24.27 -19.52
CA THR A 121 10.17 24.76 -19.49
C THR A 121 10.74 24.97 -20.90
N GLU A 122 11.64 25.96 -21.03
CA GLU A 122 12.47 26.20 -22.21
C GLU A 122 13.86 25.54 -22.08
N ASP A 123 14.11 24.86 -20.95
CA ASP A 123 15.41 24.27 -20.66
C ASP A 123 15.83 23.24 -21.70
N MET A 124 17.13 23.27 -22.01
CA MET A 124 17.78 22.26 -22.83
C MET A 124 17.93 20.94 -22.06
N PRO A 125 18.05 19.78 -22.75
CA PRO A 125 18.09 18.47 -22.10
C PRO A 125 19.09 18.34 -20.96
N GLN A 126 20.27 18.95 -21.09
CA GLN A 126 21.29 18.91 -20.03
C GLN A 126 20.88 19.68 -18.77
N ALA A 127 20.28 20.86 -18.92
CA ALA A 127 19.80 21.66 -17.79
C ALA A 127 18.63 20.97 -17.08
N LEU A 128 17.67 20.46 -17.86
CA LEU A 128 16.53 19.73 -17.32
C LEU A 128 16.96 18.43 -16.63
N SER A 129 18.02 17.74 -17.09
CA SER A 129 18.52 16.53 -16.43
C SER A 129 18.89 16.76 -14.98
N GLY A 130 19.51 17.91 -14.66
CA GLY A 130 19.82 18.25 -13.26
C GLY A 130 18.55 18.46 -12.43
N LYS A 131 17.58 19.19 -12.97
CA LYS A 131 16.28 19.40 -12.30
C LYS A 131 15.47 18.11 -12.16
N PHE A 132 15.54 17.23 -13.15
CA PHE A 132 14.94 15.90 -13.11
C PHE A 132 15.47 15.09 -11.94
N ASP A 133 16.79 15.11 -11.71
CA ASP A 133 17.40 14.40 -10.58
C ASP A 133 16.92 14.95 -9.25
N SER A 134 16.82 16.29 -9.12
CA SER A 134 16.25 16.90 -7.91
C SER A 134 14.80 16.46 -7.68
N PHE A 135 13.94 16.53 -8.70
CA PHE A 135 12.55 16.08 -8.58
C PHE A 135 12.44 14.58 -8.26
N LEU A 136 13.28 13.75 -8.87
CA LEU A 136 13.26 12.30 -8.63
C LEU A 136 13.70 11.96 -7.20
N GLU A 137 14.74 12.60 -6.69
CA GLU A 137 15.18 12.41 -5.30
C GLU A 137 14.13 12.89 -4.30
N GLU A 138 13.49 14.04 -4.55
CA GLU A 138 12.38 14.51 -3.70
C GLU A 138 11.18 13.54 -3.75
N LEU A 139 10.81 13.03 -4.94
CA LEU A 139 9.76 12.02 -5.08
C LEU A 139 10.11 10.72 -4.35
N ARG A 140 11.36 10.27 -4.41
CA ARG A 140 11.84 9.10 -3.65
C ARG A 140 11.67 9.33 -2.15
N GLY A 141 12.10 10.49 -1.66
CA GLY A 141 11.98 10.87 -0.26
C GLY A 141 10.53 10.88 0.26
N LEU A 142 9.58 11.30 -0.57
CA LEU A 142 8.15 11.25 -0.24
C LEU A 142 7.56 9.83 -0.38
N SER A 143 8.01 9.07 -1.36
CA SER A 143 7.44 7.75 -1.68
C SER A 143 7.77 6.67 -0.65
N GLY A 144 8.94 6.72 -0.02
CA GLY A 144 9.37 5.67 0.92
C GLY A 144 8.40 5.50 2.09
N PRO A 145 8.22 6.52 2.94
CA PRO A 145 7.28 6.47 4.05
C PRO A 145 5.83 6.22 3.61
N LEU A 146 5.43 6.78 2.46
CA LEU A 146 4.08 6.60 1.92
C LEU A 146 3.82 5.15 1.49
N ILE A 147 4.79 4.48 0.86
CA ILE A 147 4.68 3.07 0.48
C ILE A 147 4.61 2.19 1.72
N GLU A 148 5.41 2.48 2.74
CA GLU A 148 5.39 1.76 4.02
C GLU A 148 4.01 1.84 4.68
N ASP A 149 3.46 3.04 4.83
CA ASP A 149 2.13 3.25 5.40
C ASP A 149 1.03 2.60 4.55
N LEU A 150 1.09 2.71 3.22
CA LEU A 150 0.11 2.07 2.34
C LEU A 150 0.18 0.54 2.40
N ALA A 151 1.37 -0.02 2.61
CA ALA A 151 1.56 -1.47 2.72
C ALA A 151 0.89 -2.05 3.97
N GLU A 152 0.72 -1.28 5.05
CA GLU A 152 -0.01 -1.71 6.26
C GLU A 152 -1.49 -2.02 5.97
N PHE A 153 -2.06 -1.37 4.96
CA PHE A 153 -3.43 -1.58 4.53
C PHE A 153 -3.56 -2.66 3.45
N CYS A 154 -2.47 -3.27 2.99
CA CYS A 154 -2.51 -4.30 1.94
C CYS A 154 -2.48 -5.71 2.57
N PRO A 155 -3.39 -6.64 2.17
CA PRO A 155 -3.29 -8.02 2.62
C PRO A 155 -2.05 -8.69 2.04
N ALA A 156 -1.31 -9.43 2.89
CA ALA A 156 -0.05 -10.07 2.54
C ALA A 156 -0.12 -11.03 1.32
N ASP A 157 -1.31 -11.55 1.01
CA ASP A 157 -1.54 -12.48 -0.12
C ASP A 157 -1.60 -11.78 -1.49
N GLU A 158 -1.95 -10.49 -1.58
CA GLU A 158 -2.09 -9.78 -2.88
C GLU A 158 -0.83 -9.04 -3.33
N LEU A 159 0.14 -8.89 -2.42
CA LEU A 159 1.37 -8.14 -2.70
C LEU A 159 2.40 -8.95 -3.49
N GLY A 160 2.22 -10.28 -3.65
CA GLY A 160 3.12 -11.14 -4.42
C GLY A 160 4.57 -10.71 -4.26
N ARG A 161 5.07 -10.65 -3.01
CA ARG A 161 6.36 -10.03 -2.65
C ARG A 161 7.40 -10.33 -3.73
N PRO A 162 7.85 -9.35 -4.54
CA PRO A 162 9.19 -9.47 -5.05
C PRO A 162 10.11 -9.48 -3.83
N ALA A 163 10.93 -10.52 -3.74
CA ALA A 163 12.02 -10.55 -2.79
C ALA A 163 12.84 -9.24 -2.94
N SER A 164 13.30 -8.72 -1.81
CA SER A 164 14.32 -7.67 -1.68
C SER A 164 14.01 -6.27 -2.22
N PHE A 165 13.74 -5.34 -1.30
CA PHE A 165 14.39 -4.02 -1.34
C PHE A 165 15.00 -3.75 0.03
N SER A 166 16.18 -4.34 0.23
CA SER A 166 17.17 -3.82 1.16
C SER A 166 17.74 -2.57 0.52
N LEU A 167 17.25 -1.40 0.90
CA LEU A 167 18.01 -0.16 0.76
C LEU A 167 19.14 -0.22 1.79
N ALA A 168 20.26 -0.81 1.39
CA ALA A 168 21.54 -0.65 2.07
C ALA A 168 22.46 0.10 1.10
N ASP A 169 22.86 1.30 1.55
CA ASP A 169 23.99 2.16 1.16
C ASP A 169 24.54 2.12 -0.27
#